data_AF-A0A0G0M305-F1
#
_entry.id   AF-A0A0G0M305-F1
#
_cell.length_a   1.000
_cell.length_b   1.000
_cell.length_c   1.000
_cell.angle_alpha   90.00
_cell.angle_beta   90.00
_cell.angle_gamma   90.00
#
_symmetry.space_group_name_H-M   'P 1'
#
loop_
_entity.id
_entity.type
_entity.pdbx_description
1 polymer ?
#
loop_
_entity_poly.entity_id
_entity_poly.type
_entity_poly.pdbx_seq_one_letter_code
_entity_poly.pdbx_strand_id
1 'polypeptide(L)'
;MLQGKSLVDFVGPTVTTHESFMRLLRANGYDIRDPKDRAELESIKEEAIMYADAQLGMLSSAGNLDKSLPREIDDNLLSASIKELFEIAAGTHQPPFHPNVNRQACIILKYIFVESYIRRSTEFIFQDEAYEEVLRFLGNNFESTDAGEWKFLANPDSKVVPAIYYVQSGKKSKPSTARKLMVKDDVTAANMVDHVRVRVITETVVDILKLLYSLVRECRIPWNNSIPRKPKQELLDFRRIEELIKHPEQAEEFIKRLMEDPEAIDGIKVIKKTEGKKGKGINESSSDGFQCVSWIIEFPVPITVVKNGEIQTLFINYPVEFQVADRKTAERNWTKRSDVWDDVKHEAYEARQVAKVGARLKITASRVKAVVGEEEVAADLAQFRRVAENLGMPQVDIARLMAEVVERVDGVVESKGRDREAILIERFREIGASLSIPPGEISRLLGRKGAAKRKA
;
A
#
# COMPACT_ATOMS: atom_id res chain seq x y z
N MET A 1 -7.80 -5.48 13.14
CA MET A 1 -8.32 -4.16 13.53
C MET A 1 -7.65 -3.66 14.82
N LEU A 2 -7.78 -4.34 15.97
CA LEU A 2 -7.17 -3.92 17.25
C LEU A 2 -5.63 -3.77 17.22
N GLN A 3 -4.96 -4.45 16.29
CA GLN A 3 -3.50 -4.36 16.09
C GLN A 3 -3.07 -3.24 15.11
N GLY A 4 -3.99 -2.40 14.64
CA GLY A 4 -3.69 -1.32 13.68
C GLY A 4 -3.32 -1.77 12.26
N LYS A 5 -3.44 -3.07 11.95
CA LYS A 5 -3.09 -3.64 10.63
C LYS A 5 -4.08 -3.25 9.54
N SER A 6 -3.58 -3.01 8.34
CA SER A 6 -4.40 -2.66 7.17
C SER A 6 -5.12 -3.87 6.57
N LEU A 7 -6.16 -3.61 5.75
CA LEU A 7 -6.98 -4.64 5.10
C LEU A 7 -6.15 -5.70 4.33
N VAL A 8 -5.00 -5.29 3.82
CA VAL A 8 -4.07 -6.13 3.05
C VAL A 8 -3.51 -7.28 3.89
N ASP A 9 -3.39 -7.10 5.20
CA ASP A 9 -2.83 -8.10 6.10
C ASP A 9 -3.88 -9.08 6.66
N PHE A 10 -5.16 -8.87 6.33
CA PHE A 10 -6.22 -9.79 6.73
C PHE A 10 -6.20 -11.05 5.85
N VAL A 11 -6.42 -12.19 6.49
CA VAL A 11 -6.29 -13.52 5.89
C VAL A 11 -7.68 -14.04 5.58
N GLY A 12 -8.06 -14.02 4.30
CA GLY A 12 -9.41 -14.38 3.88
C GLY A 12 -10.47 -13.41 4.41
N PRO A 13 -11.71 -13.56 3.95
CA PRO A 13 -12.81 -12.89 4.60
C PRO A 13 -13.02 -13.51 5.99
N THR A 14 -12.92 -12.71 7.06
CA THR A 14 -13.36 -13.09 8.42
C THR A 14 -14.88 -13.33 8.48
N VAL A 15 -15.56 -12.87 7.44
CA VAL A 15 -16.96 -13.08 7.16
C VAL A 15 -17.06 -14.43 6.44
N THR A 16 -17.86 -15.36 6.95
CA THR A 16 -17.98 -16.72 6.38
C THR A 16 -19.37 -17.01 5.81
N THR A 17 -20.32 -16.09 5.97
CA THR A 17 -21.70 -16.26 5.51
C THR A 17 -22.11 -15.16 4.55
N HIS A 18 -22.98 -15.51 3.59
CA HIS A 18 -23.57 -14.57 2.65
C HIS A 18 -24.21 -13.37 3.35
N GLU A 19 -25.01 -13.61 4.38
CA GLU A 19 -25.66 -12.53 5.14
C GLU A 19 -24.64 -11.57 5.77
N SER A 20 -23.56 -12.10 6.35
CA SER A 20 -22.52 -11.28 6.95
C SER A 20 -21.76 -10.46 5.89
N PHE A 21 -21.61 -11.01 4.68
CA PHE A 21 -21.04 -10.27 3.55
C PHE A 21 -21.95 -9.14 3.09
N MET A 22 -23.24 -9.41 3.03
CA MET A 22 -24.25 -8.39 2.73
C MET A 22 -24.24 -7.26 3.76
N ARG A 23 -24.08 -7.59 5.06
CA ARG A 23 -23.91 -6.59 6.12
C ARG A 23 -22.61 -5.80 5.95
N LEU A 24 -21.52 -6.45 5.54
CA LEU A 24 -20.25 -5.78 5.28
C LEU A 24 -20.35 -4.78 4.11
N LEU A 25 -21.01 -5.15 3.01
CA LEU A 25 -21.26 -4.25 1.88
C LEU A 25 -22.08 -3.03 2.31
N ARG A 26 -23.15 -3.25 3.09
CA ARG A 26 -23.97 -2.15 3.65
C ARG A 26 -23.20 -1.27 4.62
N ALA A 27 -22.34 -1.86 5.47
CA ALA A 27 -21.47 -1.09 6.36
C ALA A 27 -20.45 -0.24 5.58
N ASN A 28 -20.13 -0.65 4.35
CA ASN A 28 -19.35 0.14 3.39
C ASN A 28 -20.24 1.04 2.51
N GLY A 29 -21.52 1.21 2.83
CA GLY A 29 -22.40 2.14 2.12
C GLY A 29 -23.04 1.60 0.84
N TYR A 30 -22.92 0.30 0.54
CA TYR A 30 -23.54 -0.31 -0.64
C TYR A 30 -24.79 -1.11 -0.29
N ASP A 31 -25.90 -0.80 -0.93
CA ASP A 31 -27.12 -1.60 -0.96
C ASP A 31 -27.27 -2.28 -2.33
N ILE A 32 -26.96 -3.58 -2.41
CA ILE A 32 -27.07 -4.34 -3.67
C ILE A 32 -28.50 -4.40 -4.24
N ARG A 33 -29.51 -3.98 -3.48
CA ARG A 33 -30.88 -3.89 -3.99
C ARG A 33 -31.05 -2.66 -4.87
N ASP A 34 -30.23 -1.63 -4.67
CA ASP A 34 -30.14 -0.48 -5.55
C ASP A 34 -29.39 -0.87 -6.85
N PRO A 35 -30.01 -0.72 -8.03
CA PRO A 35 -29.32 -0.89 -9.30
C PRO A 35 -28.07 -0.02 -9.47
N LYS A 36 -28.04 1.19 -8.88
CA LYS A 36 -26.89 2.09 -8.98
C LYS A 36 -25.68 1.55 -8.21
N ASP A 37 -25.89 1.13 -6.98
CA ASP A 37 -24.83 0.55 -6.14
C ASP A 37 -24.29 -0.73 -6.75
N ARG A 38 -25.14 -1.56 -7.37
CA ARG A 38 -24.69 -2.73 -8.13
C ARG A 38 -23.81 -2.34 -9.31
N ALA A 39 -24.23 -1.38 -10.12
CA ALA A 39 -23.45 -0.93 -11.27
C ALA A 39 -22.10 -0.33 -10.84
N GLU A 40 -22.09 0.46 -9.77
CA GLU A 40 -20.86 1.02 -9.20
C GLU A 40 -19.92 -0.08 -8.70
N LEU A 41 -20.45 -1.04 -7.94
CA LEU A 41 -19.67 -2.16 -7.43
C LEU A 41 -19.06 -3.01 -8.55
N GLU A 42 -19.80 -3.28 -9.63
CA GLU A 42 -19.26 -4.00 -10.79
C GLU A 42 -18.16 -3.19 -11.51
N SER A 43 -18.33 -1.86 -11.65
CA SER A 43 -17.27 -0.98 -12.18
C SER A 43 -16.01 -1.00 -11.29
N ILE A 44 -16.18 -0.99 -9.96
CA ILE A 44 -15.08 -1.12 -9.00
C ILE A 44 -14.39 -2.49 -9.15
N LYS A 45 -15.16 -3.56 -9.35
CA LYS A 45 -14.63 -4.91 -9.56
C LYS A 45 -13.75 -4.97 -10.81
N GLU A 46 -14.22 -4.43 -11.92
CA GLU A 46 -13.45 -4.39 -13.18
C GLU A 46 -12.11 -3.70 -13.00
N GLU A 47 -12.10 -2.52 -12.36
CA GLU A 47 -10.84 -1.80 -12.08
C GLU A 47 -9.95 -2.53 -11.07
N ALA A 48 -10.54 -3.16 -10.05
CA ALA A 48 -9.81 -3.95 -9.07
C ALA A 48 -9.10 -5.16 -9.72
N ILE A 49 -9.75 -5.82 -10.69
CA ILE A 49 -9.17 -6.90 -11.48
C ILE A 49 -8.00 -6.36 -12.30
N MET A 50 -8.18 -5.23 -13.00
CA MET A 50 -7.10 -4.60 -13.77
C MET A 50 -5.89 -4.25 -12.89
N TYR A 51 -6.12 -3.70 -11.68
CA TYR A 51 -5.03 -3.38 -10.76
C TYR A 51 -4.34 -4.62 -10.20
N ALA A 52 -5.12 -5.66 -9.87
CA ALA A 52 -4.57 -6.92 -9.41
C ALA A 52 -3.70 -7.58 -10.49
N ASP A 53 -4.19 -7.63 -11.73
CA ASP A 53 -3.47 -8.21 -12.87
C ASP A 53 -2.18 -7.45 -13.17
N ALA A 54 -2.26 -6.12 -13.28
CA ALA A 54 -1.08 -5.27 -13.48
C ALA A 54 -0.04 -5.46 -12.36
N GLN A 55 -0.49 -5.58 -11.11
CA GLN A 55 0.40 -5.82 -9.96
C GLN A 55 1.09 -7.18 -10.02
N LEU A 56 0.36 -8.24 -10.38
CA LEU A 56 0.91 -9.59 -10.54
C LEU A 56 1.89 -9.65 -11.73
N GLY A 57 1.55 -8.99 -12.84
CA GLY A 57 2.42 -8.81 -14.00
C GLY A 57 3.74 -8.13 -13.62
N MET A 58 3.68 -7.00 -12.89
CA MET A 58 4.88 -6.31 -12.40
C MET A 58 5.74 -7.18 -11.47
N LEU A 59 5.11 -7.96 -10.57
CA LEU A 59 5.82 -8.92 -9.72
C LEU A 59 6.53 -10.00 -10.55
N SER A 60 5.85 -10.50 -11.59
CA SER A 60 6.36 -11.52 -12.50
C SER A 60 7.57 -11.01 -13.29
N SER A 61 7.42 -9.86 -13.96
CA SER A 61 8.49 -9.24 -14.76
C SER A 61 9.70 -8.84 -13.93
N ALA A 62 9.50 -8.43 -12.68
CA ALA A 62 10.60 -8.08 -11.78
C ALA A 62 11.30 -9.30 -11.15
N GLY A 63 10.90 -10.53 -11.48
CA GLY A 63 11.44 -11.76 -10.88
C GLY A 63 11.12 -11.91 -9.39
N ASN A 64 10.19 -11.10 -8.87
CA ASN A 64 9.82 -11.03 -7.46
C ASN A 64 8.49 -11.75 -7.17
N LEU A 65 7.93 -12.45 -8.16
CA LEU A 65 6.73 -13.25 -7.97
C LEU A 65 7.07 -14.51 -7.19
N ASP A 66 6.62 -14.56 -5.94
CA ASP A 66 6.70 -15.77 -5.14
C ASP A 66 5.90 -16.90 -5.81
N LYS A 67 6.43 -18.12 -5.78
CA LYS A 67 5.77 -19.30 -6.37
C LYS A 67 4.38 -19.59 -5.80
N SER A 68 4.04 -19.06 -4.62
CA SER A 68 2.73 -19.18 -3.99
C SER A 68 1.69 -18.20 -4.51
N LEU A 69 2.11 -17.18 -5.27
CA LEU A 69 1.24 -16.22 -5.95
C LEU A 69 0.98 -16.64 -7.40
N PRO A 70 -0.24 -16.38 -7.90
CA PRO A 70 -0.61 -16.62 -9.29
C PRO A 70 0.20 -15.74 -10.26
N ARG A 71 0.44 -16.24 -11.48
CA ARG A 71 1.01 -15.43 -12.57
C ARG A 71 -0.04 -14.58 -13.28
N GLU A 72 -1.23 -15.14 -13.42
CA GLU A 72 -2.37 -14.59 -14.14
C GLU A 72 -3.63 -14.84 -13.31
N ILE A 73 -4.65 -13.99 -13.51
CA ILE A 73 -5.96 -14.17 -12.87
C ILE A 73 -6.73 -15.28 -13.60
N ASP A 74 -7.33 -16.19 -12.84
CA ASP A 74 -8.16 -17.28 -13.34
C ASP A 74 -9.41 -16.74 -14.05
N ASP A 75 -9.70 -17.25 -15.25
CA ASP A 75 -10.82 -16.79 -16.09
C ASP A 75 -12.18 -16.84 -15.35
N ASN A 76 -12.36 -17.79 -14.43
CA ASN A 76 -13.59 -17.90 -13.65
C ASN A 76 -13.79 -16.70 -12.70
N LEU A 77 -12.72 -16.00 -12.32
CA LEU A 77 -12.79 -14.82 -11.47
C LEU A 77 -13.12 -13.55 -12.25
N LEU A 78 -12.88 -13.52 -13.56
CA LEU A 78 -13.16 -12.38 -14.41
C LEU A 78 -14.67 -12.16 -14.56
N SER A 79 -15.42 -13.25 -14.69
CA SER A 79 -16.88 -13.25 -14.83
C SER A 79 -17.62 -13.38 -13.51
N ALA A 80 -16.94 -13.75 -12.41
CA ALA A 80 -17.55 -13.89 -11.11
C ALA A 80 -18.19 -12.57 -10.65
N SER A 81 -19.42 -12.67 -10.14
CA SER A 81 -20.04 -11.61 -9.36
C SER A 81 -19.26 -11.38 -8.06
N ILE A 82 -19.46 -10.22 -7.46
CA ILE A 82 -18.83 -9.90 -6.16
C ILE A 82 -19.21 -10.91 -5.06
N LYS A 83 -20.43 -11.45 -5.12
CA LYS A 83 -20.88 -12.53 -4.24
C LYS A 83 -20.06 -13.80 -4.47
N GLU A 84 -19.89 -14.21 -5.72
CA GLU A 84 -19.11 -15.40 -6.05
C GLU A 84 -17.64 -15.22 -5.68
N LEU A 85 -17.04 -14.05 -5.97
CA LEU A 85 -15.67 -13.74 -5.54
C LEU A 85 -15.50 -13.91 -4.03
N PHE A 86 -16.48 -13.48 -3.25
CA PHE A 86 -16.48 -13.68 -1.81
C PHE A 86 -16.57 -15.15 -1.41
N GLU A 87 -17.51 -15.90 -1.98
CA GLU A 87 -17.68 -17.34 -1.71
C GLU A 87 -16.44 -18.14 -2.11
N ILE A 88 -15.80 -17.78 -3.22
CA ILE A 88 -14.54 -18.38 -3.69
C ILE A 88 -13.40 -18.02 -2.73
N ALA A 89 -13.27 -16.75 -2.32
CA ALA A 89 -12.24 -16.33 -1.37
C ALA A 89 -12.40 -16.99 0.02
N ALA A 90 -13.64 -17.26 0.43
CA ALA A 90 -13.97 -17.96 1.67
C ALA A 90 -13.82 -19.49 1.55
N GLY A 91 -13.67 -20.04 0.34
CA GLY A 91 -13.65 -21.48 0.09
C GLY A 91 -15.02 -22.15 0.24
N THR A 92 -16.11 -21.39 0.30
CA THR A 92 -17.48 -21.89 0.48
C THR A 92 -18.24 -22.05 -0.84
N HIS A 93 -17.68 -21.59 -1.96
CA HIS A 93 -18.28 -21.73 -3.29
C HIS A 93 -18.53 -23.20 -3.66
N GLN A 94 -19.63 -23.48 -4.35
CA GLN A 94 -19.98 -24.81 -4.86
C GLN A 94 -20.16 -24.77 -6.38
N PRO A 95 -19.41 -25.57 -7.16
CA PRO A 95 -18.36 -26.50 -6.73
C PRO A 95 -17.13 -25.79 -6.12
N PRO A 96 -16.36 -26.47 -5.26
CA PRO A 96 -15.19 -25.88 -4.63
C PRO A 96 -14.09 -25.62 -5.66
N PHE A 97 -13.46 -24.45 -5.56
CA PHE A 97 -12.31 -24.08 -6.37
C PHE A 97 -11.00 -24.52 -5.73
N HIS A 98 -9.95 -24.61 -6.56
CA HIS A 98 -8.60 -24.89 -6.08
C HIS A 98 -8.12 -23.77 -5.13
N PRO A 99 -7.38 -24.06 -4.03
CA PRO A 99 -6.97 -23.05 -3.05
C PRO A 99 -6.21 -21.84 -3.63
N ASN A 100 -5.51 -22.00 -4.75
CA ASN A 100 -4.86 -20.89 -5.45
C ASN A 100 -5.86 -19.89 -6.04
N VAL A 101 -7.01 -20.36 -6.52
CA VAL A 101 -8.10 -19.51 -7.04
C VAL A 101 -8.78 -18.77 -5.88
N ASN A 102 -8.96 -19.42 -4.72
CA ASN A 102 -9.48 -18.77 -3.51
C ASN A 102 -8.56 -17.60 -3.08
N ARG A 103 -7.23 -17.78 -3.16
CA ARG A 103 -6.26 -16.72 -2.89
C ARG A 103 -6.37 -15.57 -3.89
N GLN A 104 -6.54 -15.88 -5.17
CA GLN A 104 -6.74 -14.86 -6.21
C GLN A 104 -8.00 -14.03 -5.94
N ALA A 105 -9.12 -14.69 -5.63
CA ALA A 105 -10.35 -14.01 -5.24
C ALA A 105 -10.16 -13.10 -4.01
N CYS A 106 -9.41 -13.56 -3.01
CA CYS A 106 -9.05 -12.74 -1.84
C CYS A 106 -8.20 -11.50 -2.22
N ILE A 107 -7.26 -11.63 -3.15
CA ILE A 107 -6.48 -10.51 -3.68
C ILE A 107 -7.40 -9.50 -4.36
N ILE A 108 -8.28 -9.96 -5.26
CA ILE A 108 -9.23 -9.11 -5.98
C ILE A 108 -10.14 -8.35 -4.99
N LEU A 109 -10.70 -9.03 -3.99
CA LEU A 109 -11.53 -8.40 -2.96
C LEU A 109 -10.78 -7.29 -2.20
N LYS A 110 -9.50 -7.48 -1.89
CA LYS A 110 -8.68 -6.43 -1.27
C LYS A 110 -8.58 -5.20 -2.15
N TYR A 111 -8.36 -5.40 -3.46
CA TYR A 111 -8.35 -4.30 -4.43
C TYR A 111 -9.74 -3.64 -4.57
N ILE A 112 -10.83 -4.40 -4.54
CA ILE A 112 -12.21 -3.85 -4.55
C ILE A 112 -12.40 -2.89 -3.39
N PHE A 113 -12.03 -3.29 -2.17
CA PHE A 113 -12.17 -2.43 -1.00
C PHE A 113 -11.24 -1.21 -1.05
N VAL A 114 -10.02 -1.36 -1.57
CA VAL A 114 -9.09 -0.23 -1.78
C VAL A 114 -9.65 0.76 -2.80
N GLU A 115 -10.15 0.28 -3.94
CA GLU A 115 -10.71 1.12 -5.01
C GLU A 115 -12.01 1.79 -4.56
N SER A 116 -12.90 1.03 -3.91
CA SER A 116 -14.11 1.56 -3.30
C SER A 116 -13.81 2.66 -2.29
N TYR A 117 -12.74 2.52 -1.50
CA TYR A 117 -12.30 3.59 -0.61
C TYR A 117 -11.80 4.81 -1.41
N ILE A 118 -10.92 4.60 -2.39
CA ILE A 118 -10.33 5.66 -3.22
C ILE A 118 -11.43 6.53 -3.85
N ARG A 119 -12.47 5.93 -4.41
CA ARG A 119 -13.58 6.66 -5.06
C ARG A 119 -14.37 7.57 -4.13
N ARG A 120 -14.41 7.25 -2.84
CA ARG A 120 -15.18 7.97 -1.83
C ARG A 120 -14.32 8.90 -0.98
N SER A 121 -13.00 8.86 -1.17
CA SER A 121 -12.05 9.73 -0.49
C SER A 121 -12.14 11.14 -1.08
N THR A 122 -12.35 12.12 -0.20
CA THR A 122 -12.40 13.54 -0.55
C THR A 122 -11.14 14.00 -1.28
N GLU A 123 -10.00 13.40 -0.92
CA GLU A 123 -8.72 13.66 -1.54
C GLU A 123 -8.71 13.25 -3.03
N PHE A 124 -9.45 12.22 -3.43
CA PHE A 124 -9.57 11.86 -4.84
C PHE A 124 -10.69 12.59 -5.56
N ILE A 125 -11.82 12.79 -4.88
CA ILE A 125 -12.98 13.48 -5.46
C ILE A 125 -12.60 14.90 -5.87
N PHE A 126 -11.86 15.61 -5.01
CA PHE A 126 -11.51 17.02 -5.21
C PHE A 126 -10.06 17.25 -5.65
N GLN A 127 -9.39 16.21 -6.16
CA GLN A 127 -7.97 16.31 -6.57
C GLN A 127 -7.77 17.33 -7.69
N ASP A 128 -8.73 17.43 -8.62
CA ASP A 128 -8.63 18.31 -9.77
C ASP A 128 -8.84 19.77 -9.36
N GLU A 129 -9.86 20.05 -8.54
CA GLU A 129 -10.11 21.37 -7.98
C GLU A 129 -8.93 21.85 -7.12
N ALA A 130 -8.36 20.95 -6.30
CA ALA A 130 -7.17 21.26 -5.52
C ALA A 130 -5.96 21.56 -6.40
N TYR A 131 -5.77 20.79 -7.48
CA TYR A 131 -4.69 21.01 -8.43
C TYR A 131 -4.83 22.36 -9.14
N GLU A 132 -6.04 22.73 -9.55
CA GLU A 132 -6.33 24.04 -10.15
C GLU A 132 -6.09 25.20 -9.18
N GLU A 133 -6.49 25.06 -7.91
CA GLU A 133 -6.19 26.06 -6.88
C GLU A 133 -4.68 26.22 -6.67
N VAL A 134 -3.93 25.11 -6.66
CA VAL A 134 -2.47 25.15 -6.60
C VAL A 134 -1.90 25.85 -7.83
N LEU A 135 -2.39 25.59 -9.05
CA LEU A 135 -1.96 26.32 -10.24
C LEU A 135 -2.24 27.82 -10.15
N ARG A 136 -3.40 28.22 -9.60
CA ARG A 136 -3.73 29.63 -9.35
C ARG A 136 -2.80 30.25 -8.33
N PHE A 137 -2.51 29.55 -7.22
CA PHE A 137 -1.49 29.96 -6.27
C PHE A 137 -0.14 30.15 -6.96
N LEU A 138 0.26 29.22 -7.84
CA LEU A 138 1.53 29.33 -8.56
C LEU A 138 1.54 30.54 -9.50
N GLY A 139 0.48 30.75 -10.30
CA GLY A 139 0.40 31.91 -11.19
C GLY A 139 0.38 33.27 -10.48
N ASN A 140 -0.11 33.32 -9.23
CA ASN A 140 -0.15 34.54 -8.43
C ASN A 140 1.17 34.85 -7.71
N ASN A 141 2.06 33.86 -7.56
CA ASN A 141 3.28 33.98 -6.77
C ASN A 141 4.56 33.73 -7.57
N PHE A 142 4.44 33.23 -8.79
CA PHE A 142 5.59 32.93 -9.66
C PHE A 142 5.32 33.40 -11.09
N GLU A 143 6.32 34.00 -11.71
CA GLU A 143 6.29 34.44 -13.10
C GLU A 143 7.34 33.67 -13.92
N SER A 144 6.95 33.20 -15.10
CA SER A 144 7.89 32.62 -16.06
C SER A 144 8.70 33.72 -16.73
N THR A 145 9.99 33.52 -16.85
CA THR A 145 10.92 34.36 -17.60
C THR A 145 11.05 33.87 -19.04
N ASP A 146 11.57 34.73 -19.91
CA ASP A 146 11.87 34.41 -21.32
C ASP A 146 12.86 33.24 -21.49
N ALA A 147 13.66 32.96 -20.46
CA ALA A 147 14.63 31.86 -20.42
C ALA A 147 14.01 30.51 -20.01
N GLY A 148 12.70 30.46 -19.72
CA GLY A 148 12.01 29.27 -19.23
C GLY A 148 12.25 28.95 -17.75
N GLU A 149 12.91 29.86 -17.02
CA GLU A 149 13.01 29.83 -15.56
C GLU A 149 11.80 30.55 -14.94
N TRP A 150 11.50 30.25 -13.69
CA TRP A 150 10.48 30.91 -12.89
C TRP A 150 11.11 31.87 -11.88
N LYS A 151 10.41 32.95 -11.55
CA LYS A 151 10.82 33.87 -10.48
C LYS A 151 9.70 34.01 -9.48
N PHE A 152 10.06 33.98 -8.20
CA PHE A 152 9.11 34.31 -7.16
C PHE A 152 8.77 35.80 -7.23
N LEU A 153 7.47 36.11 -7.25
CA LEU A 153 6.93 37.47 -7.23
C LEU A 153 6.98 38.02 -5.82
N ALA A 154 8.18 38.42 -5.40
CA ALA A 154 8.40 39.07 -4.13
C ALA A 154 7.71 40.45 -4.13
N ASN A 155 7.33 40.96 -2.95
CA ASN A 155 6.83 42.33 -2.84
C ASN A 155 7.84 43.34 -3.41
N PRO A 156 7.42 44.51 -3.92
CA PRO A 156 8.34 45.51 -4.52
C PRO A 156 9.47 45.95 -3.58
N ASP A 157 9.24 45.91 -2.27
CA ASP A 157 10.24 46.24 -1.23
C ASP A 157 11.16 45.05 -0.87
N SER A 158 10.84 43.85 -1.37
CA SER A 158 11.58 42.62 -1.11
C SER A 158 12.78 42.54 -2.04
N LYS A 159 13.98 42.69 -1.47
CA LYS A 159 15.28 42.56 -2.17
C LYS A 159 15.63 41.10 -2.53
N VAL A 160 14.69 40.17 -2.41
CA VAL A 160 14.94 38.74 -2.38
C VAL A 160 14.13 38.07 -3.49
N VAL A 161 14.78 37.84 -4.64
CA VAL A 161 14.20 37.00 -5.69
C VAL A 161 15.05 35.73 -5.80
N PRO A 162 14.62 34.60 -5.21
CA PRO A 162 15.21 33.33 -5.56
C PRO A 162 14.89 33.06 -7.04
N ALA A 163 15.93 32.83 -7.86
CA ALA A 163 15.74 32.26 -9.18
C ALA A 163 15.21 30.82 -8.98
N ILE A 164 14.02 30.56 -9.52
CA ILE A 164 13.36 29.26 -9.41
C ILE A 164 13.47 28.59 -10.76
N TYR A 165 14.12 27.45 -10.80
CA TYR A 165 14.34 26.75 -12.06
C TYR A 165 13.07 26.07 -12.57
N TYR A 166 12.22 25.63 -11.65
CA TYR A 166 11.11 24.77 -11.98
C TYR A 166 10.08 24.75 -10.86
N VAL A 167 8.81 24.85 -11.26
CA VAL A 167 7.68 24.50 -10.40
C VAL A 167 6.88 23.40 -11.08
N GLN A 168 6.74 22.26 -10.40
CA GLN A 168 5.84 21.19 -10.84
C GLN A 168 4.79 20.96 -9.80
N SER A 169 3.54 21.15 -10.20
CA SER A 169 2.43 20.48 -9.58
C SER A 169 2.20 19.14 -10.27
N GLY A 170 1.87 18.09 -9.52
CA GLY A 170 1.53 16.79 -10.09
C GLY A 170 0.38 16.14 -9.35
N LYS A 171 -0.52 15.49 -10.10
CA LYS A 171 -1.56 14.64 -9.55
C LYS A 171 -1.04 13.23 -9.45
N LYS A 172 -1.11 12.64 -8.26
CA LYS A 172 -0.82 11.22 -8.10
C LYS A 172 -1.93 10.38 -8.72
N SER A 173 -1.55 9.45 -9.58
CA SER A 173 -2.52 8.57 -10.24
C SER A 173 -3.20 7.60 -9.27
N LYS A 174 -4.45 7.22 -9.56
CA LYS A 174 -5.18 6.19 -8.82
C LYS A 174 -4.41 4.86 -8.70
N PRO A 175 -3.79 4.30 -9.77
CA PRO A 175 -3.00 3.07 -9.66
C PRO A 175 -1.81 3.19 -8.69
N SER A 176 -1.09 4.32 -8.70
CA SER A 176 0.04 4.57 -7.78
C SER A 176 -0.42 4.63 -6.32
N THR A 177 -1.62 5.19 -6.10
CA THR A 177 -2.21 5.25 -4.77
C THR A 177 -2.72 3.91 -4.29
N ALA A 178 -3.45 3.17 -5.13
CA ALA A 178 -3.87 1.81 -4.82
C ALA A 178 -2.65 0.97 -4.41
N ARG A 179 -1.55 1.03 -5.17
CA ARG A 179 -0.29 0.35 -4.81
C ARG A 179 0.26 0.80 -3.45
N LYS A 180 0.27 2.11 -3.17
CA LYS A 180 0.79 2.64 -1.90
C LYS A 180 -0.05 2.21 -0.69
N LEU A 181 -1.37 2.15 -0.83
CA LEU A 181 -2.28 1.58 0.18
C LEU A 181 -2.04 0.08 0.35
N MET A 182 -1.72 -0.63 -0.73
CA MET A 182 -1.33 -2.04 -0.68
C MET A 182 0.03 -2.28 -0.01
N VAL A 183 0.94 -1.30 0.02
CA VAL A 183 2.28 -1.45 0.64
C VAL A 183 2.31 -1.10 2.12
N LYS A 184 1.62 -0.05 2.54
CA LYS A 184 1.76 0.50 3.89
C LYS A 184 0.87 -0.20 4.91
N ASP A 185 1.44 -0.49 6.07
CA ASP A 185 0.82 -1.15 7.21
C ASP A 185 0.03 -0.17 8.09
N ASP A 186 0.43 1.11 8.10
CA ASP A 186 -0.06 2.19 8.97
C ASP A 186 -0.90 3.28 8.25
N VAL A 187 -1.17 3.13 6.96
CA VAL A 187 -1.85 4.15 6.15
C VAL A 187 -3.29 3.77 5.86
N THR A 188 -4.21 4.43 6.55
CA THR A 188 -5.49 4.83 5.97
C THR A 188 -5.19 5.85 4.86
N ALA A 189 -5.95 5.91 3.76
CA ALA A 189 -5.63 6.91 2.73
C ALA A 189 -5.74 8.35 3.21
N ALA A 190 -6.43 8.61 4.33
CA ALA A 190 -6.36 9.88 5.06
C ALA A 190 -4.92 10.31 5.43
N ASN A 191 -3.97 9.37 5.55
CA ASN A 191 -2.55 9.65 5.77
C ASN A 191 -1.73 9.77 4.46
N MET A 192 -2.39 9.64 3.31
CA MET A 192 -1.80 9.93 2.00
C MET A 192 -2.03 11.40 1.68
N VAL A 193 -1.05 12.21 2.06
CA VAL A 193 -1.07 13.67 1.87
C VAL A 193 -0.32 14.12 0.61
N ASP A 194 0.04 13.17 -0.26
CA ASP A 194 0.86 13.40 -1.47
C ASP A 194 0.04 13.27 -2.76
N HIS A 195 -1.25 13.64 -2.73
CA HIS A 195 -2.13 13.61 -3.91
C HIS A 195 -1.87 14.75 -4.87
N VAL A 196 -1.64 15.94 -4.32
CA VAL A 196 -1.16 17.13 -5.02
C VAL A 196 0.16 17.52 -4.37
N ARG A 197 1.20 17.63 -5.19
CA ARG A 197 2.53 18.01 -4.74
C ARG A 197 3.05 19.16 -5.57
N VAL A 198 3.63 20.16 -4.92
CA VAL A 198 4.41 21.24 -5.54
C VAL A 198 5.89 20.99 -5.30
N ARG A 199 6.68 20.87 -6.36
CA ARG A 199 8.15 20.86 -6.29
C ARG A 199 8.68 22.20 -6.75
N VAL A 200 9.53 22.84 -5.95
CA VAL A 200 10.22 24.09 -6.29
C VAL A 200 11.73 23.83 -6.28
N ILE A 201 12.39 24.18 -7.39
CA ILE A 201 13.86 24.09 -7.49
C ILE A 201 14.43 25.50 -7.39
N THR A 202 15.31 25.73 -6.42
CA THR A 202 16.04 27.00 -6.28
C THR A 202 17.47 26.87 -6.78
N GLU A 203 18.16 27.98 -7.04
CA GLU A 203 19.56 27.92 -7.46
C GLU A 203 20.47 27.36 -6.35
N THR A 204 20.38 27.94 -5.15
CA THR A 204 21.20 27.55 -4.01
C THR A 204 20.37 27.16 -2.79
N VAL A 205 21.04 26.59 -1.78
CA VAL A 205 20.45 26.31 -0.47
C VAL A 205 20.01 27.59 0.26
N VAL A 206 20.74 28.70 0.10
CA VAL A 206 20.32 30.01 0.66
C VAL A 206 18.99 30.43 0.06
N ASP A 207 18.79 30.17 -1.23
CA ASP A 207 17.58 30.53 -1.95
C ASP A 207 16.36 29.74 -1.47
N ILE A 208 16.56 28.55 -0.90
CA ILE A 208 15.50 27.81 -0.17
C ILE A 208 15.07 28.59 1.06
N LEU A 209 16.01 29.03 1.90
CA LEU A 209 15.71 29.77 3.13
C LEU A 209 15.03 31.11 2.82
N LYS A 210 15.51 31.81 1.80
CA LYS A 210 14.91 33.03 1.26
C LYS A 210 13.47 32.80 0.81
N LEU A 211 13.22 31.76 0.01
CA LEU A 211 11.88 31.39 -0.43
C LEU A 211 10.96 31.12 0.75
N LEU A 212 11.38 30.28 1.71
CA LEU A 212 10.59 29.94 2.88
C LEU A 212 10.25 31.18 3.72
N TYR A 213 11.24 32.05 3.94
CA TYR A 213 11.04 33.30 4.66
C TYR A 213 10.01 34.19 3.95
N SER A 214 10.15 34.39 2.63
CA SER A 214 9.21 35.22 1.87
C SER A 214 7.80 34.65 1.85
N LEU A 215 7.64 33.33 1.67
CA LEU A 215 6.32 32.67 1.67
C LEU A 215 5.58 32.88 3.01
N VAL A 216 6.30 32.83 4.14
CA VAL A 216 5.72 33.02 5.48
C VAL A 216 5.51 34.49 5.81
N ARG A 217 6.53 35.34 5.63
CA ARG A 217 6.53 36.76 5.99
C ARG A 217 5.51 37.56 5.18
N GLU A 218 5.37 37.25 3.90
CA GLU A 218 4.40 37.89 3.01
C GLU A 218 3.03 37.19 3.01
N CYS A 219 2.80 36.21 3.90
CA CYS A 219 1.56 35.45 4.01
C CYS A 219 1.06 34.84 2.68
N ARG A 220 1.98 34.44 1.79
CA ARG A 220 1.62 33.84 0.49
C ARG A 220 1.06 32.43 0.64
N ILE A 221 1.43 31.72 1.71
CA ILE A 221 0.91 30.40 2.04
C ILE A 221 0.14 30.44 3.36
N PRO A 222 -0.91 29.62 3.53
CA PRO A 222 -1.62 29.49 4.81
C PRO A 222 -0.78 28.62 5.77
N TRP A 223 0.35 29.15 6.25
CA TRP A 223 1.30 28.43 7.09
C TRP A 223 0.69 27.95 8.42
N ASN A 224 -0.37 28.62 8.89
CA ASN A 224 -1.16 28.24 10.05
C ASN A 224 -1.94 26.93 9.84
N ASN A 225 -2.09 26.48 8.59
CA ASN A 225 -2.72 25.22 8.20
C ASN A 225 -1.68 24.11 7.94
N SER A 226 -0.45 24.27 8.42
CA SER A 226 0.58 23.24 8.26
C SER A 226 0.24 21.98 9.05
N ILE A 227 0.36 20.81 8.41
CA ILE A 227 0.13 19.52 9.07
C ILE A 227 1.45 19.09 9.73
N PRO A 228 1.51 18.97 11.07
CA PRO A 228 2.74 18.58 11.75
C PRO A 228 3.17 17.17 11.35
N ARG A 229 4.39 17.04 10.83
CA ARG A 229 4.97 15.74 10.46
C ARG A 229 6.46 15.75 10.74
N LYS A 230 6.99 14.59 11.17
CA LYS A 230 8.45 14.41 11.24
C LYS A 230 9.03 14.50 9.81
N PRO A 231 9.95 15.44 9.55
CA PRO A 231 10.65 15.47 8.27
C PRO A 231 11.44 14.17 8.11
N LYS A 232 11.31 13.50 6.97
CA LYS A 232 11.90 12.17 6.80
C LYS A 232 13.27 12.19 6.12
N GLN A 233 13.59 13.27 5.40
CA GLN A 233 14.76 13.37 4.51
C GLN A 233 15.24 14.82 4.38
N GLU A 234 15.71 15.38 5.49
CA GLU A 234 16.08 16.79 5.59
C GLU A 234 17.32 17.14 4.75
N LEU A 235 17.17 18.18 3.93
CA LEU A 235 18.29 18.84 3.27
C LEU A 235 19.04 19.79 4.23
N LEU A 236 18.32 20.41 5.17
CA LEU A 236 18.81 21.44 6.08
C LEU A 236 18.76 20.95 7.53
N ASP A 237 19.75 21.34 8.33
CA ASP A 237 19.73 21.12 9.77
C ASP A 237 18.82 22.16 10.46
N PHE A 238 17.53 21.84 10.57
CA PHE A 238 16.54 22.73 11.17
C PHE A 238 16.82 23.03 12.64
N ARG A 239 17.46 22.12 13.38
CA ARG A 239 17.83 22.37 14.78
C ARG A 239 18.86 23.49 14.87
N ARG A 240 19.84 23.48 13.96
CA ARG A 240 20.82 24.55 13.90
C ARG A 240 20.20 25.88 13.48
N ILE A 241 19.21 25.86 12.58
CA ILE A 241 18.45 27.05 12.21
C ILE A 241 17.67 27.59 13.42
N GLU A 242 16.99 26.72 14.18
CA GLU A 242 16.29 27.11 15.42
C GLU A 242 17.26 27.66 16.49
N GLU A 243 18.46 27.11 16.62
CA GLU A 243 19.49 27.64 17.53
C GLU A 243 19.97 29.05 17.15
N LEU A 244 20.04 29.33 15.84
CA LEU A 244 20.47 30.61 15.29
C LEU A 244 19.34 31.64 15.30
N ILE A 245 18.08 31.20 15.18
CA ILE A 245 16.87 32.03 15.18
C ILE A 245 16.07 31.70 16.46
N LYS A 246 16.55 32.19 17.61
CA LYS A 246 15.88 31.95 18.91
C LYS A 246 14.59 32.74 19.03
N HIS A 247 14.51 33.88 18.34
CA HIS A 247 13.34 34.75 18.32
C HIS A 247 12.99 35.19 16.89
N PRO A 248 11.70 35.39 16.54
CA PRO A 248 11.28 35.77 15.19
C PRO A 248 11.93 37.05 14.66
N GLU A 249 12.22 38.02 15.52
CA GLU A 249 12.90 39.28 15.16
C GLU A 249 14.35 39.07 14.71
N GLN A 250 14.97 37.94 15.05
CA GLN A 250 16.32 37.58 14.61
C GLN A 250 16.31 36.95 13.21
N ALA A 251 15.16 36.48 12.73
CA ALA A 251 15.06 35.83 11.41
C ALA A 251 15.39 36.82 10.28
N GLU A 252 14.94 38.07 10.40
CA GLU A 252 15.18 39.10 9.39
C GLU A 252 16.67 39.47 9.30
N GLU A 253 17.33 39.67 10.44
CA GLU A 253 18.78 39.92 10.51
C GLU A 253 19.59 38.70 10.06
N PHE A 254 19.14 37.48 10.38
CA PHE A 254 19.77 36.25 9.92
C PHE A 254 19.69 36.10 8.39
N ILE A 255 18.52 36.34 7.79
CA ILE A 255 18.36 36.33 6.34
C ILE A 255 19.16 37.46 5.69
N LYS A 256 19.18 38.65 6.28
CA LYS A 256 19.99 39.78 5.78
C LYS A 256 21.49 39.45 5.79
N ARG A 257 22.01 38.85 6.85
CA ARG A 257 23.40 38.38 6.91
C ARG A 257 23.70 37.32 5.85
N LEU A 258 22.78 36.39 5.62
CA LEU A 258 22.90 35.42 4.52
C LEU A 258 22.89 36.08 3.13
N MET A 259 22.25 37.25 2.97
CA MET A 259 22.30 38.02 1.73
C MET A 259 23.63 38.74 1.54
N GLU A 260 24.22 39.23 2.64
CA GLU A 260 25.50 39.96 2.62
C GLU A 260 26.69 39.01 2.50
N ASP A 261 26.60 37.83 3.12
CA ASP A 261 27.61 36.78 3.09
C ASP A 261 26.95 35.39 2.91
N PRO A 262 26.81 34.91 1.66
CA PRO A 262 26.32 33.56 1.38
C PRO A 262 27.22 32.45 1.96
N GLU A 263 28.49 32.73 2.27
CA GLU A 263 29.39 31.75 2.92
C GLU A 263 29.12 31.66 4.44
N ALA A 264 28.36 32.58 5.03
CA ALA A 264 27.89 32.51 6.42
C ALA A 264 27.03 31.27 6.73
N ILE A 265 26.68 30.47 5.70
CA ILE A 265 26.15 29.11 5.84
C ILE A 265 27.14 28.17 6.57
N ASP A 266 28.41 28.53 6.80
CA ASP A 266 29.44 27.63 7.37
C ASP A 266 29.13 27.08 8.79
N GLY A 267 27.99 27.45 9.38
CA GLY A 267 27.39 26.81 10.56
C GLY A 267 26.18 25.90 10.31
N ILE A 268 25.44 26.04 9.19
CA ILE A 268 24.29 25.22 8.80
C ILE A 268 24.76 24.20 7.78
N LYS A 269 25.07 23.00 8.26
CA LYS A 269 25.53 21.92 7.38
C LYS A 269 24.37 21.42 6.53
N VAL A 270 24.54 21.41 5.21
CA VAL A 270 23.79 20.48 4.36
C VAL A 270 24.04 19.09 4.92
N ILE A 271 22.99 18.39 5.34
CA ILE A 271 23.13 17.09 5.98
C ILE A 271 23.68 16.11 4.94
N LYS A 272 25.00 15.95 4.86
CA LYS A 272 25.60 14.91 4.02
C LYS A 272 25.31 13.58 4.71
N LYS A 273 24.36 12.80 4.18
CA LYS A 273 24.17 11.43 4.64
C LYS A 273 25.48 10.67 4.36
N THR A 274 26.21 10.35 5.41
CA THR A 274 27.33 9.40 5.33
C THR A 274 26.71 8.04 5.05
N GLU A 275 27.15 7.38 3.98
CA GLU A 275 26.81 5.98 3.73
C GLU A 275 27.11 5.18 5.00
N GLY A 276 26.08 4.56 5.62
CA GLY A 276 26.31 3.57 6.69
C GLY A 276 25.56 3.71 8.02
N LYS A 277 24.85 4.81 8.33
CA LYS A 277 24.03 4.86 9.56
C LYS A 277 22.53 4.84 9.27
N LYS A 278 21.92 3.65 9.35
CA LYS A 278 20.46 3.45 9.40
C LYS A 278 19.91 4.02 10.70
N GLY A 279 19.63 5.33 10.74
CA GLY A 279 18.87 5.95 11.82
C GLY A 279 17.41 5.47 11.82
N LYS A 280 16.85 5.17 13.00
CA LYS A 280 15.41 4.94 13.19
C LYS A 280 14.65 6.19 12.72
N GLY A 281 13.88 6.08 11.64
CA GLY A 281 13.07 7.18 11.09
C GLY A 281 13.26 7.44 9.59
N ILE A 282 14.26 6.82 8.96
CA ILE A 282 14.44 6.89 7.51
C ILE A 282 13.25 6.19 6.84
N ASN A 283 12.61 6.89 5.92
CA ASN A 283 11.55 6.34 5.08
C ASN A 283 12.13 5.13 4.32
N GLU A 284 11.81 3.90 4.73
CA GLU A 284 12.44 2.66 4.24
C GLU A 284 12.25 2.38 2.74
N SER A 285 11.54 3.27 2.05
CA SER A 285 11.14 3.11 0.66
C SER A 285 11.88 4.08 -0.26
N SER A 286 12.19 5.30 0.19
CA SER A 286 12.92 6.29 -0.59
C SER A 286 14.41 5.91 -0.72
N SER A 287 15.06 6.35 -1.78
CA SER A 287 16.47 6.03 -2.00
C SER A 287 17.35 6.66 -0.92
N ASP A 288 18.47 6.00 -0.58
CA ASP A 288 19.35 6.41 0.52
C ASP A 288 19.95 7.82 0.38
N GLY A 289 19.87 8.43 -0.81
CA GLY A 289 20.39 9.76 -1.12
C GLY A 289 19.35 10.84 -1.42
N PHE A 290 18.04 10.58 -1.33
CA PHE A 290 17.03 11.62 -1.60
C PHE A 290 16.98 12.64 -0.46
N GLN A 291 17.03 13.94 -0.77
CA GLN A 291 17.01 15.03 0.22
C GLN A 291 16.20 16.24 -0.25
N CYS A 292 15.26 16.74 0.56
CA CYS A 292 14.59 18.00 0.26
C CYS A 292 14.11 18.66 1.56
N VAL A 293 13.75 19.93 1.49
CA VAL A 293 12.84 20.51 2.48
C VAL A 293 11.42 20.13 2.06
N SER A 294 10.64 19.53 2.95
CA SER A 294 9.25 19.17 2.63
C SER A 294 8.33 19.47 3.79
N TRP A 295 7.13 19.96 3.45
CA TRP A 295 6.07 20.20 4.40
C TRP A 295 4.72 20.00 3.72
N ILE A 296 3.66 19.85 4.51
CA ILE A 296 2.29 19.71 4.01
C ILE A 296 1.45 20.84 4.59
N ILE A 297 0.61 21.44 3.76
CA ILE A 297 -0.34 22.47 4.17
C ILE A 297 -1.74 22.04 3.72
N GLU A 298 -2.74 22.25 4.57
CA GLU A 298 -4.13 22.20 4.15
C GLU A 298 -4.48 23.48 3.36
N PHE A 299 -4.51 23.34 2.05
CA PHE A 299 -4.85 24.39 1.11
C PHE A 299 -6.37 24.58 1.09
N PRO A 300 -6.88 25.82 1.21
CA PRO A 300 -8.31 26.08 1.10
C PRO A 300 -8.72 25.99 -0.38
N VAL A 301 -9.46 24.93 -0.73
CA VAL A 301 -9.93 24.69 -2.09
C VAL A 301 -11.41 25.04 -2.18
N PRO A 302 -11.79 26.03 -3.01
CA PRO A 302 -13.18 26.36 -3.25
C PRO A 302 -13.83 25.25 -4.07
N ILE A 303 -14.96 24.75 -3.60
CA ILE A 303 -15.81 23.78 -4.30
C ILE A 303 -17.20 24.37 -4.50
N THR A 304 -17.79 24.08 -5.66
CA THR A 304 -19.16 24.50 -5.98
C THR A 304 -20.12 23.40 -5.60
N VAL A 305 -21.09 23.69 -4.74
CA VAL A 305 -22.13 22.75 -4.33
C VAL A 305 -23.51 23.33 -4.57
N VAL A 306 -24.49 22.47 -4.84
CA VAL A 306 -25.90 22.85 -4.88
C VAL A 306 -26.55 22.42 -3.57
N LYS A 307 -27.00 23.38 -2.78
CA LYS A 307 -27.67 23.13 -1.49
C LYS A 307 -29.01 23.87 -1.48
N ASN A 308 -30.09 23.13 -1.24
CA ASN A 308 -31.46 23.66 -1.26
C ASN A 308 -31.84 24.36 -2.58
N GLY A 309 -31.28 23.90 -3.71
CA GLY A 309 -31.51 24.51 -5.02
C GLY A 309 -30.66 25.75 -5.33
N GLU A 310 -29.81 26.19 -4.40
CA GLU A 310 -28.91 27.33 -4.58
C GLU A 310 -27.46 26.86 -4.78
N ILE A 311 -26.75 27.54 -5.67
CA ILE A 311 -25.31 27.34 -5.87
C ILE A 311 -24.57 28.07 -4.76
N GLN A 312 -23.75 27.33 -4.00
CA GLN A 312 -22.94 27.85 -2.91
C GLN A 312 -21.47 27.46 -3.14
N THR A 313 -20.55 28.34 -2.81
CA THR A 313 -19.12 28.01 -2.71
C THR A 313 -18.81 27.61 -1.28
N LEU A 314 -18.31 26.38 -1.11
CA LEU A 314 -17.73 25.93 0.15
C LEU A 314 -16.22 25.82 -0.01
N PHE A 315 -15.50 25.78 1.12
CA PHE A 315 -14.07 25.52 1.11
C PHE A 315 -13.80 24.18 1.79
N ILE A 316 -12.96 23.38 1.17
CA ILE A 316 -12.37 22.19 1.79
C ILE A 316 -10.90 22.45 2.08
N ASN A 317 -10.41 21.86 3.16
CA ASN A 317 -9.00 21.86 3.51
C ASN A 317 -8.35 20.65 2.83
N TYR A 318 -7.62 20.89 1.74
CA TYR A 318 -7.01 19.82 0.95
C TYR A 318 -5.49 19.75 1.21
N PRO A 319 -4.92 18.59 1.58
CA PRO A 319 -3.49 18.49 1.85
C PRO A 319 -2.65 18.59 0.58
N VAL A 320 -1.74 19.58 0.54
CA VAL A 320 -0.78 19.78 -0.54
C VAL A 320 0.64 19.63 0.01
N GLU A 321 1.43 18.74 -0.58
CA GLU A 321 2.83 18.53 -0.23
C GLU A 321 3.73 19.51 -0.99
N PHE A 322 4.46 20.36 -0.29
CA PHE A 322 5.50 21.19 -0.87
C PHE A 322 6.86 20.52 -0.68
N GLN A 323 7.68 20.52 -1.73
CA GLN A 323 9.04 20.02 -1.72
C GLN A 323 9.96 21.07 -2.35
N VAL A 324 11.05 21.42 -1.67
CA VAL A 324 12.02 22.40 -2.14
C VAL A 324 13.43 21.83 -2.05
N ALA A 325 14.20 22.01 -3.12
CA ALA A 325 15.61 21.64 -3.17
C ALA A 325 16.40 22.63 -4.03
N ASP A 326 17.69 22.78 -3.74
CA ASP A 326 18.62 23.52 -4.59
C ASP A 326 18.93 22.71 -5.86
N ARG A 327 19.37 23.38 -6.92
CA ARG A 327 19.66 22.78 -8.23
C ARG A 327 20.53 21.54 -8.17
N LYS A 328 21.64 21.60 -7.42
CA LYS A 328 22.58 20.47 -7.28
C LYS A 328 21.95 19.29 -6.56
N THR A 329 21.05 19.53 -5.61
CA THR A 329 20.28 18.47 -4.94
C THR A 329 19.16 17.94 -5.84
N ALA A 330 18.46 18.82 -6.55
CA ALA A 330 17.41 18.48 -7.49
C ALA A 330 17.94 17.56 -8.60
N GLU A 331 19.09 17.86 -9.21
CA GLU A 331 19.74 17.01 -10.23
C GLU A 331 20.11 15.61 -9.72
N ARG A 332 20.34 15.46 -8.39
CA ARG A 332 20.60 14.16 -7.75
C ARG A 332 19.33 13.40 -7.38
N ASN A 333 18.26 14.13 -7.03
CA ASN A 333 17.00 13.56 -6.61
C ASN A 333 16.10 13.20 -7.80
N TRP A 334 16.06 14.09 -8.79
CA TRP A 334 15.13 14.12 -9.88
C TRP A 334 15.88 14.13 -11.22
N THR A 335 15.40 13.37 -12.21
CA THR A 335 15.84 13.42 -13.60
C THR A 335 14.78 14.16 -14.42
N LYS A 336 15.20 15.11 -15.25
CA LYS A 336 14.33 15.71 -16.26
C LYS A 336 14.10 14.70 -17.39
N ARG A 337 12.91 14.07 -17.48
CA ARG A 337 12.45 13.30 -18.65
C ARG A 337 11.45 14.18 -19.40
N SER A 338 11.84 14.78 -20.52
CA SER A 338 11.03 15.81 -21.21
C SER A 338 10.79 17.05 -20.33
N ASP A 339 9.66 17.74 -20.44
CA ASP A 339 9.28 18.88 -19.57
C ASP A 339 8.86 18.47 -18.14
N VAL A 340 9.07 17.20 -17.77
CA VAL A 340 8.65 16.61 -16.50
C VAL A 340 9.88 16.12 -15.73
N TRP A 341 10.05 16.58 -14.49
CA TRP A 341 11.02 15.99 -13.57
C TRP A 341 10.41 14.78 -12.86
N ASP A 342 11.11 13.64 -12.92
CA ASP A 342 10.75 12.37 -12.26
C ASP A 342 11.87 11.97 -11.29
N ASP A 343 11.63 11.11 -10.29
CA ASP A 343 12.70 10.73 -9.36
C ASP A 343 13.78 9.90 -10.10
N VAL A 344 15.08 10.20 -9.90
CA VAL A 344 16.21 9.48 -10.56
C VAL A 344 16.13 7.97 -10.33
N LYS A 345 15.55 7.57 -9.19
CA LYS A 345 15.40 6.19 -8.77
C LYS A 345 13.93 5.79 -8.66
N HIS A 346 13.02 6.44 -9.40
CA HIS A 346 11.59 6.17 -9.34
C HIS A 346 11.28 4.70 -9.67
N GLU A 347 11.86 4.16 -10.74
CA GLU A 347 11.67 2.75 -11.13
C GLU A 347 12.16 1.77 -10.05
N ALA A 348 13.32 2.05 -9.45
CA ALA A 348 13.84 1.24 -8.34
C ALA A 348 12.99 1.37 -7.07
N TYR A 349 12.38 2.55 -6.84
CA TYR A 349 11.42 2.78 -5.77
C TYR A 349 10.14 1.97 -6.01
N GLU A 350 9.58 2.02 -7.22
CA GLU A 350 8.42 1.24 -7.60
C GLU A 350 8.67 -0.25 -7.48
N ALA A 351 9.83 -0.75 -7.93
CA ALA A 351 10.21 -2.15 -7.79
C ALA A 351 10.23 -2.60 -6.31
N ARG A 352 10.74 -1.75 -5.39
CA ARG A 352 10.69 -2.03 -3.94
C ARG A 352 9.26 -2.04 -3.41
N GLN A 353 8.40 -1.12 -3.86
CA GLN A 353 6.98 -1.11 -3.49
C GLN A 353 6.30 -2.41 -3.96
N VAL A 354 6.52 -2.79 -5.22
CA VAL A 354 5.99 -4.01 -5.82
C VAL A 354 6.41 -5.24 -5.00
N ALA A 355 7.69 -5.37 -4.67
CA ALA A 355 8.18 -6.48 -3.83
C ALA A 355 7.54 -6.50 -2.43
N LYS A 356 7.32 -5.33 -1.80
CA LYS A 356 6.61 -5.24 -0.50
C LYS A 356 5.16 -5.69 -0.61
N VAL A 357 4.44 -5.32 -1.67
CA VAL A 357 3.07 -5.83 -1.91
C VAL A 357 3.09 -7.35 -2.00
N GLY A 358 3.99 -7.92 -2.81
CA GLY A 358 4.14 -9.37 -2.94
C GLY A 358 4.38 -10.08 -1.61
N ALA A 359 5.25 -9.53 -0.75
CA ALA A 359 5.52 -10.07 0.57
C ALA A 359 4.28 -10.04 1.50
N ARG A 360 3.48 -8.97 1.45
CA ARG A 360 2.25 -8.85 2.27
C ARG A 360 1.14 -9.78 1.78
N LEU A 361 0.97 -9.89 0.46
CA LEU A 361 0.06 -10.86 -0.14
C LEU A 361 0.48 -12.31 0.20
N LYS A 362 1.79 -12.58 0.32
CA LYS A 362 2.31 -13.89 0.76
C LYS A 362 2.00 -14.22 2.23
N ILE A 363 2.07 -13.26 3.15
CA ILE A 363 1.70 -13.49 4.57
C ILE A 363 0.22 -13.92 4.67
N THR A 364 -0.62 -13.41 3.77
CA THR A 364 -1.99 -13.90 3.60
C THR A 364 -2.01 -15.36 3.14
N ALA A 365 -1.17 -15.74 2.17
CA ALA A 365 -1.11 -17.10 1.64
C ALA A 365 -0.59 -18.16 2.65
N SER A 366 0.33 -17.81 3.55
CA SER A 366 0.89 -18.76 4.52
C SER A 366 -0.02 -19.05 5.71
N ARG A 367 -0.85 -18.08 6.13
CA ARG A 367 -1.83 -18.27 7.22
C ARG A 367 -3.07 -19.03 6.77
N VAL A 368 -3.53 -18.88 5.52
CA VAL A 368 -4.55 -19.78 4.94
C VAL A 368 -4.06 -21.23 4.96
N LYS A 369 -2.75 -21.48 4.74
CA LYS A 369 -2.18 -22.83 4.78
C LYS A 369 -2.15 -23.45 6.19
N ALA A 370 -2.14 -22.63 7.24
CA ALA A 370 -2.24 -23.10 8.62
C ALA A 370 -3.69 -23.45 8.99
N VAL A 371 -4.64 -22.58 8.64
CA VAL A 371 -6.08 -22.80 8.91
C VAL A 371 -6.65 -23.95 8.07
N VAL A 372 -6.33 -24.01 6.77
CA VAL A 372 -6.70 -25.13 5.90
C VAL A 372 -5.96 -26.41 6.30
N GLY A 373 -4.73 -26.29 6.80
CA GLY A 373 -3.99 -27.44 7.33
C GLY A 373 -4.62 -28.03 8.58
N GLU A 374 -5.22 -27.22 9.44
CA GLU A 374 -5.99 -27.68 10.62
C GLU A 374 -7.33 -28.30 10.21
N GLU A 375 -8.02 -27.74 9.21
CA GLU A 375 -9.28 -28.31 8.68
C GLU A 375 -9.07 -29.60 7.88
N GLU A 376 -8.02 -29.71 7.07
CA GLU A 376 -7.64 -30.95 6.37
C GLU A 376 -7.22 -32.03 7.37
N VAL A 377 -6.42 -31.69 8.39
CA VAL A 377 -6.06 -32.64 9.46
C VAL A 377 -7.30 -33.07 10.25
N ALA A 378 -8.24 -32.16 10.53
CA ALA A 378 -9.50 -32.52 11.18
C ALA A 378 -10.38 -33.42 10.28
N ALA A 379 -10.41 -33.18 8.98
CA ALA A 379 -11.14 -34.01 8.02
C ALA A 379 -10.51 -35.41 7.87
N ASP A 380 -9.19 -35.49 7.81
CA ASP A 380 -8.42 -36.74 7.75
C ASP A 380 -8.57 -37.54 9.04
N LEU A 381 -8.52 -36.88 10.22
CA LEU A 381 -8.78 -37.50 11.52
C LEU A 381 -10.23 -37.99 11.65
N ALA A 382 -11.20 -37.23 11.12
CA ALA A 382 -12.60 -37.66 11.08
C ALA A 382 -12.81 -38.85 10.15
N GLN A 383 -12.12 -38.90 9.00
CA GLN A 383 -12.14 -40.04 8.10
C GLN A 383 -11.46 -41.26 8.73
N PHE A 384 -10.31 -41.08 9.39
CA PHE A 384 -9.63 -42.14 10.14
C PHE A 384 -10.54 -42.75 11.20
N ARG A 385 -11.19 -41.91 12.02
CA ARG A 385 -12.12 -42.35 13.05
C ARG A 385 -13.24 -43.21 12.47
N ARG A 386 -13.85 -42.79 11.35
CA ARG A 386 -14.90 -43.57 10.67
C ARG A 386 -14.40 -44.92 10.17
N VAL A 387 -13.20 -44.96 9.59
CA VAL A 387 -12.61 -46.22 9.11
C VAL A 387 -12.32 -47.16 10.28
N ALA A 388 -11.76 -46.65 11.37
CA ALA A 388 -11.47 -47.43 12.57
C ALA A 388 -12.74 -47.96 13.26
N GLU A 389 -13.79 -47.15 13.33
CA GLU A 389 -15.11 -47.55 13.84
C GLU A 389 -15.74 -48.65 12.97
N ASN A 390 -15.66 -48.53 11.64
CA ASN A 390 -16.17 -49.54 10.71
C ASN A 390 -15.40 -50.87 10.77
N LEU A 391 -14.13 -50.84 11.20
CA LEU A 391 -13.30 -52.02 11.44
C LEU A 391 -13.53 -52.64 12.83
N GLY A 392 -14.46 -52.09 13.63
CA GLY A 392 -14.80 -52.61 14.96
C GLY A 392 -13.75 -52.34 16.02
N MET A 393 -12.88 -51.34 15.82
CA MET A 393 -11.84 -51.02 16.80
C MET A 393 -12.43 -50.48 18.11
N PRO A 394 -11.94 -50.90 19.29
CA PRO A 394 -12.36 -50.33 20.56
C PRO A 394 -12.06 -48.83 20.63
N GLN A 395 -13.02 -48.05 21.15
CA GLN A 395 -12.93 -46.58 21.21
C GLN A 395 -11.68 -46.07 21.96
N VAL A 396 -11.19 -46.83 22.94
CA VAL A 396 -9.96 -46.51 23.70
C VAL A 396 -8.71 -46.59 22.82
N ASP A 397 -8.66 -47.56 21.90
CA ASP A 397 -7.55 -47.71 20.96
C ASP A 397 -7.61 -46.68 19.82
N ILE A 398 -8.82 -46.35 19.35
CA ILE A 398 -9.03 -45.24 18.40
C ILE A 398 -8.53 -43.92 19.00
N ALA A 399 -8.91 -43.62 20.25
CA ALA A 399 -8.51 -42.40 20.94
C ALA A 399 -6.99 -42.35 21.17
N ARG A 400 -6.36 -43.46 21.54
CA ARG A 400 -4.88 -43.55 21.70
C ARG A 400 -4.16 -43.29 20.38
N LEU A 401 -4.61 -43.91 19.29
CA LEU A 401 -4.03 -43.73 17.96
C LEU A 401 -4.21 -42.31 17.42
N MET A 402 -5.39 -41.70 17.62
CA MET A 402 -5.62 -40.31 17.22
C MET A 402 -4.71 -39.35 17.99
N ALA A 403 -4.47 -39.59 19.28
CA ALA A 403 -3.54 -38.79 20.09
C ALA A 403 -2.08 -38.92 19.61
N GLU A 404 -1.63 -40.14 19.28
CA GLU A 404 -0.28 -40.38 18.72
C GLU A 404 -0.07 -39.73 17.34
N VAL A 405 -1.12 -39.67 16.51
CA VAL A 405 -1.09 -38.98 15.21
C VAL A 405 -0.98 -37.46 15.41
N VAL A 406 -1.74 -36.88 16.35
CA VAL A 406 -1.71 -35.44 16.65
C VAL A 406 -0.35 -35.03 17.22
N GLU A 407 0.17 -35.75 18.22
CA GLU A 407 1.45 -35.42 18.90
C GLU A 407 2.66 -35.47 17.94
N ARG A 408 2.64 -36.36 16.94
CA ARG A 408 3.72 -36.47 15.94
C ARG A 408 3.55 -35.57 14.73
N VAL A 409 2.33 -35.16 14.37
CA VAL A 409 2.11 -34.12 13.34
C VAL A 409 2.69 -32.79 13.82
N ASP A 410 2.55 -32.46 15.10
CA ASP A 410 3.19 -31.29 15.70
C ASP A 410 4.73 -31.39 15.68
N GLY A 411 5.29 -32.59 15.90
CA GLY A 411 6.74 -32.84 15.77
C GLY A 411 7.28 -32.83 14.33
N VAL A 412 6.47 -33.14 13.32
CA VAL A 412 6.87 -33.18 11.90
C VAL A 412 6.78 -31.80 11.24
N VAL A 413 5.95 -30.88 11.75
CA VAL A 413 5.92 -29.47 11.30
C VAL A 413 7.30 -28.79 11.47
N GLU A 414 8.14 -29.28 12.39
CA GLU A 414 9.52 -28.81 12.54
C GLU A 414 10.51 -29.40 11.52
N SER A 415 10.20 -30.53 10.88
CA SER A 415 11.08 -31.19 9.90
C SER A 415 10.63 -30.92 8.45
N LYS A 416 11.33 -30.01 7.77
CA LYS A 416 11.11 -29.71 6.35
C LYS A 416 11.47 -30.93 5.48
N GLY A 417 10.53 -31.41 4.66
CA GLY A 417 10.88 -32.07 3.39
C GLY A 417 10.27 -33.43 3.06
N ARG A 418 9.25 -33.92 3.78
CA ARG A 418 8.50 -35.12 3.36
C ARG A 418 7.05 -34.80 3.00
N ASP A 419 6.56 -35.51 1.99
CA ASP A 419 5.17 -35.43 1.52
C ASP A 419 4.23 -36.02 2.58
N ARG A 420 3.33 -35.20 3.13
CA ARG A 420 2.44 -35.56 4.25
C ARG A 420 1.51 -36.72 3.88
N GLU A 421 1.09 -36.81 2.62
CA GLU A 421 0.23 -37.89 2.12
C GLU A 421 0.96 -39.23 2.13
N ALA A 422 2.26 -39.24 1.80
CA ALA A 422 3.08 -40.44 1.83
C ALA A 422 3.29 -40.96 3.26
N ILE A 423 3.46 -40.07 4.24
CA ILE A 423 3.60 -40.43 5.66
C ILE A 423 2.30 -41.04 6.18
N LEU A 424 1.15 -40.44 5.87
CA LEU A 424 -0.15 -40.96 6.26
C LEU A 424 -0.38 -42.36 5.67
N ILE A 425 -0.12 -42.56 4.38
CA ILE A 425 -0.28 -43.86 3.71
C ILE A 425 0.67 -44.92 4.28
N GLU A 426 1.92 -44.57 4.56
CA GLU A 426 2.91 -45.48 5.16
C GLU A 426 2.44 -45.95 6.54
N ARG A 427 1.93 -45.04 7.37
CA ARG A 427 1.40 -45.39 8.70
C ARG A 427 0.08 -46.16 8.64
N PHE A 428 -0.80 -45.88 7.69
CA PHE A 428 -2.00 -46.69 7.45
C PHE A 428 -1.63 -48.15 7.14
N ARG A 429 -0.53 -48.39 6.43
CA ARG A 429 -0.04 -49.76 6.15
C ARG A 429 0.55 -50.44 7.38
N GLU A 430 1.32 -49.71 8.19
CA GLU A 430 1.89 -50.27 9.42
C GLU A 430 0.81 -50.63 10.45
N ILE A 431 -0.19 -49.76 10.63
CA ILE A 431 -1.33 -50.01 11.53
C ILE A 431 -2.15 -51.19 11.01
N GLY A 432 -2.48 -51.22 9.72
CA GLY A 432 -3.20 -52.35 9.14
C GLY A 432 -2.45 -53.68 9.20
N ALA A 433 -1.11 -53.65 9.10
CA ALA A 433 -0.28 -54.83 9.32
C ALA A 433 -0.35 -55.34 10.76
N SER A 434 -0.39 -54.45 11.76
CA SER A 434 -0.55 -54.83 13.17
C SER A 434 -1.93 -55.43 13.50
N LEU A 435 -2.94 -55.07 12.70
CA LEU A 435 -4.33 -55.54 12.84
C LEU A 435 -4.65 -56.72 11.91
N SER A 436 -3.65 -57.28 11.22
CA SER A 436 -3.81 -58.37 10.24
C SER A 436 -4.79 -58.05 9.09
N ILE A 437 -4.96 -56.76 8.77
CA ILE A 437 -5.83 -56.31 7.67
C ILE A 437 -5.06 -56.45 6.35
N PRO A 438 -5.62 -57.10 5.30
CA PRO A 438 -4.97 -57.24 4.02
C PRO A 438 -4.63 -55.86 3.39
N PRO A 439 -3.41 -55.66 2.84
CA PRO A 439 -2.97 -54.38 2.28
C PRO A 439 -3.89 -53.80 1.18
N GLY A 440 -4.61 -54.68 0.46
CA GLY A 440 -5.57 -54.29 -0.56
C GLY A 440 -6.87 -53.68 -0.01
N GLU A 441 -7.22 -53.99 1.22
CA GLU A 441 -8.47 -53.56 1.86
C GLU A 441 -8.33 -52.15 2.46
N ILE A 442 -7.16 -51.83 3.02
CA ILE A 442 -6.77 -50.47 3.46
C ILE A 442 -6.79 -49.50 2.27
N SER A 443 -6.21 -49.91 1.15
CA SER A 443 -6.19 -49.11 -0.09
C SER A 443 -7.58 -48.91 -0.70
N ARG A 444 -8.52 -49.83 -0.42
CA ARG A 444 -9.91 -49.75 -0.86
C ARG A 444 -10.74 -48.84 0.05
N LEU A 445 -10.53 -48.91 1.36
CA LEU A 445 -11.19 -48.07 2.38
C LEU A 445 -10.76 -46.60 2.32
N LEU A 446 -9.50 -46.32 1.96
CA LEU A 446 -8.99 -44.97 1.75
C LEU A 446 -9.42 -44.33 0.42
N GLY A 447 -10.05 -45.10 -0.47
CA GLY A 447 -10.54 -44.62 -1.76
C GLY A 447 -9.41 -44.37 -2.78
N ARG A 448 -9.37 -45.16 -3.85
CA ARG A 448 -8.57 -44.83 -5.04
C ARG A 448 -9.13 -43.58 -5.72
N LYS A 449 -8.66 -42.39 -5.35
CA LYS A 449 -8.63 -41.20 -6.21
C LYS A 449 -7.20 -40.66 -6.29
N GLY A 450 -6.28 -41.45 -6.88
CA GLY A 450 -4.89 -41.00 -7.03
C GLY A 450 -4.06 -41.62 -8.16
N ALA A 451 -4.45 -42.76 -8.74
CA ALA A 451 -3.56 -43.46 -9.69
C ALA A 451 -3.98 -43.40 -11.18
N ALA A 452 -5.14 -42.83 -11.52
CA ALA A 452 -5.67 -42.90 -12.89
C ALA A 452 -5.43 -41.64 -13.77
N LYS A 453 -4.68 -40.64 -13.30
CA LYS A 453 -4.38 -39.41 -14.08
C LYS A 453 -2.89 -39.13 -14.30
N ARG A 454 -2.04 -40.16 -14.23
CA ARG A 454 -0.65 -40.13 -14.72
C ARG A 454 -0.43 -41.22 -15.76
N LYS A 455 -1.20 -41.17 -16.84
CA LYS A 455 -0.94 -41.75 -18.17
C LYS A 455 -2.16 -41.50 -19.06
N ALA A 456 -2.29 -40.25 -19.49
CA ALA A 456 -3.00 -39.82 -20.70
C ALA A 456 -2.46 -38.43 -21.03
#